data_AF-A0A5P1F8Q2-F1
#
_entry.id   AF-A0A5P1F8Q2-F1
#
_cell.length_a   1.000
_cell.length_b   1.000
_cell.length_c   1.000
_cell.angle_alpha   90.00
_cell.angle_beta   90.00
_cell.angle_gamma   90.00
#
_symmetry.space_group_name_H-M   'P 1'
#
loop_
_entity.id
_entity.type
_entity.pdbx_description
1 polymer ?
#
loop_
_entity_poly.entity_id
_entity_poly.type
_entity_poly.pdbx_seq_one_letter_code
_entity_poly.pdbx_strand_id
1 'polypeptide(L)'
;MGKVATDIVGLKEQTWVEVLADKVFGFQDISIDNLELVFDEYYKNEDEAKAFMIRSKGTHLLRLHFYPFSAQRYNLSSAQFHVTASGFVLLKDFSFGTRGDSAALPQLKEYLVNLDSGKFVLAFVPADCSSFAFVNAIEVVSAPEGLVADAARLVNFDKVENFDGISKQALQTLYRINVGGPKVTAFNDTFWRNWVPDSGYLVLNSASKDVIFSGKIMYQKFGASREVAPDNVYNSARTSRSNMTWNFAVDPGYKYLIRMHFCDIASLALNELYFDIYINGYSAYQNFDISDATGQVLASPHYEDFVIDVGSLGNLNVVVGPSKLTDPSKIGGLLNGLEIMKMNNTFGSLDGESSLVFALENQRAGSFAGIVRSMACWFGFMSLSIVVLMLALRWRAERREPLAWSRLPVDVLESELVKRSPLVPGKFVYF
;
A
#
# COMPACT_ATOMS: atom_id res chain seq x y z
N MET A 1 -5.84 7.27 45.57
CA MET A 1 -7.13 7.81 46.04
C MET A 1 -7.09 9.32 45.93
N GLY A 2 -8.02 9.95 45.19
CA GLY A 2 -8.20 11.42 45.19
C GLY A 2 -8.50 12.00 43.81
N LYS A 3 -9.78 12.29 43.55
CA LYS A 3 -10.41 12.87 42.34
C LYS A 3 -9.83 14.24 41.92
N VAL A 4 -9.88 14.57 40.62
CA VAL A 4 -10.82 15.54 39.97
C VAL A 4 -10.69 15.40 38.44
N ALA A 5 -11.82 15.29 37.75
CA ALA A 5 -11.98 15.46 36.30
C ALA A 5 -12.44 16.90 36.01
N THR A 6 -12.05 17.50 34.87
CA THR A 6 -12.93 18.22 33.92
C THR A 6 -12.15 18.80 32.72
N ASP A 7 -12.60 18.40 31.53
CA ASP A 7 -12.76 19.10 30.24
C ASP A 7 -11.58 19.82 29.55
N ILE A 8 -11.23 19.33 28.34
CA ILE A 8 -11.43 20.08 27.07
C ILE A 8 -11.83 19.08 25.96
N VAL A 9 -12.98 19.35 25.36
CA VAL A 9 -13.56 18.71 24.16
C VAL A 9 -12.86 19.22 22.90
N GLY A 10 -12.52 18.31 21.96
CA GLY A 10 -12.30 18.66 20.56
C GLY A 10 -11.14 17.95 19.87
N LEU A 11 -11.24 16.63 19.61
CA LEU A 11 -10.35 15.93 18.67
C LEU A 11 -11.21 15.05 17.75
N LYS A 12 -11.11 15.32 16.44
CA LYS A 12 -11.74 14.51 15.39
C LYS A 12 -11.06 13.14 15.36
N GLU A 13 -11.90 12.11 15.28
CA GLU A 13 -11.54 10.69 15.18
C GLU A 13 -10.62 10.39 13.98
N GLN A 14 -9.84 9.31 14.12
CA GLN A 14 -9.15 8.51 13.08
C GLN A 14 -7.64 8.74 12.88
N THR A 15 -6.82 8.16 13.76
CA THR A 15 -5.49 7.58 13.40
C THR A 15 -4.96 6.72 14.55
N TRP A 16 -4.31 5.58 14.23
CA TRP A 16 -3.68 4.66 15.20
C TRP A 16 -2.19 4.48 14.88
N VAL A 17 -1.31 4.56 15.89
CA VAL A 17 0.09 4.10 15.87
C VAL A 17 0.44 3.57 17.27
N GLU A 18 1.10 2.41 17.31
CA GLU A 18 1.91 1.99 18.46
C GLU A 18 3.21 1.35 17.97
N VAL A 19 4.30 1.69 18.67
CA VAL A 19 5.70 1.40 18.35
C VAL A 19 6.23 0.31 19.29
N LEU A 20 6.91 -0.65 18.70
CA LEU A 20 7.62 -1.72 19.36
C LEU A 20 8.97 -1.22 19.93
N ALA A 21 8.99 -0.55 21.08
CA ALA A 21 10.25 -0.12 21.70
C ALA A 21 10.23 -0.07 23.23
N ASP A 22 9.83 -1.15 23.91
CA ASP A 22 9.93 -1.25 25.38
C ASP A 22 11.38 -1.37 25.91
N LYS A 23 12.38 -1.02 25.09
CA LYS A 23 13.74 -0.68 25.55
C LYS A 23 14.37 0.55 24.92
N VAL A 24 13.69 1.32 24.06
CA VAL A 24 14.37 2.45 23.38
C VAL A 24 13.60 3.76 23.33
N PHE A 25 12.27 3.81 23.40
CA PHE A 25 11.59 5.10 23.25
C PHE A 25 10.39 5.25 24.20
N GLY A 26 10.58 6.06 25.24
CA GLY A 26 9.55 6.38 26.23
C GLY A 26 8.47 7.28 25.66
N PHE A 27 7.23 6.78 25.62
CA PHE A 27 6.01 7.55 25.43
C PHE A 27 4.90 6.96 26.32
N GLN A 28 4.14 7.82 27.01
CA GLN A 28 3.11 7.44 27.97
C GLN A 28 1.77 8.11 27.56
N ASP A 29 0.71 7.30 27.60
CA ASP A 29 -0.73 7.62 27.54
C ASP A 29 -1.39 8.03 26.21
N ILE A 30 -1.93 7.06 25.44
CA ILE A 30 -3.06 7.25 24.48
C ILE A 30 -3.94 5.97 24.41
N SER A 31 -5.27 6.13 24.34
CA SER A 31 -6.30 5.06 24.23
C SER A 31 -6.60 4.70 22.76
N ILE A 32 -6.60 3.39 22.40
CA ILE A 32 -6.58 2.90 21.01
C ILE A 32 -7.59 1.78 20.62
N ASP A 33 -8.39 1.94 19.53
CA ASP A 33 -9.34 0.97 18.95
C ASP A 33 -8.89 0.42 17.58
N ASN A 34 -8.39 -0.83 17.58
CA ASN A 34 -7.93 -1.64 16.45
C ASN A 34 -6.48 -1.41 16.01
N LEU A 35 -5.55 -1.61 16.95
CA LEU A 35 -4.22 -2.14 16.67
C LEU A 35 -4.33 -3.67 16.47
N GLU A 36 -3.78 -4.19 15.37
CA GLU A 36 -3.22 -5.54 15.38
C GLU A 36 -1.70 -5.37 15.35
N LEU A 37 -1.12 -5.26 16.53
CA LEU A 37 0.32 -5.34 16.69
C LEU A 37 0.74 -6.79 16.39
N VAL A 38 1.26 -7.04 15.19
CA VAL A 38 1.89 -8.33 14.90
C VAL A 38 3.32 -8.28 15.46
N PHE A 39 3.46 -8.58 16.76
CA PHE A 39 4.74 -8.79 17.45
C PHE A 39 5.30 -10.19 17.30
N ASP A 40 4.73 -10.99 16.42
CA ASP A 40 5.19 -12.35 16.28
C ASP A 40 6.38 -12.36 15.31
N GLU A 41 7.52 -12.79 15.83
CA GLU A 41 8.58 -13.43 15.06
C GLU A 41 7.95 -14.56 14.22
N TYR A 42 7.43 -14.22 13.05
CA TYR A 42 6.82 -15.20 12.15
C TYR A 42 7.88 -15.72 11.19
N TYR A 43 8.49 -16.84 11.57
CA TYR A 43 9.41 -17.61 10.75
C TYR A 43 8.68 -18.78 10.10
N LYS A 44 8.16 -18.60 8.88
CA LYS A 44 7.69 -19.72 8.06
C LYS A 44 8.02 -19.55 6.58
N ASN A 45 8.43 -20.65 5.95
CA ASN A 45 8.66 -20.79 4.51
C ASN A 45 7.34 -20.92 3.71
N GLU A 46 6.27 -20.26 4.14
CA GLU A 46 4.94 -20.32 3.51
C GLU A 46 4.55 -18.90 3.03
N ASP A 47 3.77 -18.81 1.96
CA ASP A 47 3.20 -17.53 1.49
C ASP A 47 2.29 -16.94 2.57
N GLU A 48 2.67 -15.81 3.15
CA GLU A 48 1.89 -15.16 4.20
C GLU A 48 1.16 -13.92 3.67
N ALA A 49 -0.14 -13.84 3.96
CA ALA A 49 -0.99 -12.72 3.58
C ALA A 49 -1.66 -12.12 4.82
N LYS A 50 -1.41 -10.84 5.08
CA LYS A 50 -2.11 -10.04 6.09
C LYS A 50 -3.30 -9.34 5.45
N ALA A 51 -4.42 -9.33 6.16
CA ALA A 51 -5.64 -8.72 5.67
C ALA A 51 -6.12 -7.62 6.62
N PHE A 52 -6.40 -6.45 6.06
CA PHE A 52 -6.91 -5.30 6.78
C PHE A 52 -8.32 -4.99 6.29
N MET A 53 -9.20 -4.55 7.19
CA MET A 53 -10.53 -4.08 6.83
C MET A 53 -10.52 -2.57 6.62
N ILE A 54 -10.58 -2.15 5.36
CA ILE A 54 -10.65 -0.76 4.94
C ILE A 54 -12.09 -0.26 5.09
N ARG A 55 -12.27 0.76 5.92
CA ARG A 55 -13.59 1.33 6.23
C ARG A 55 -14.07 2.30 5.16
N SER A 56 -13.19 3.15 4.66
CA SER A 56 -13.49 4.18 3.66
C SER A 56 -12.71 3.91 2.38
N LYS A 57 -13.39 3.98 1.24
CA LYS A 57 -12.73 3.99 -0.06
C LYS A 57 -11.85 5.23 -0.20
N GLY A 58 -10.70 5.11 -0.85
CA GLY A 58 -9.84 6.22 -1.22
C GLY A 58 -8.36 5.92 -1.12
N THR A 59 -7.54 6.97 -1.22
CA THR A 59 -6.09 6.88 -1.06
C THR A 59 -5.75 6.51 0.38
N HIS A 60 -4.83 5.56 0.54
CA HIS A 60 -4.27 5.14 1.82
C HIS A 60 -2.76 5.20 1.73
N LEU A 61 -2.14 5.64 2.82
CA LEU A 61 -0.71 5.54 3.04
C LEU A 61 -0.39 4.18 3.64
N LEU A 62 0.48 3.43 2.97
CA LEU A 62 1.03 2.17 3.43
C LEU A 62 2.50 2.38 3.77
N ARG A 63 2.89 2.10 5.02
CA ARG A 63 4.30 2.08 5.43
C ARG A 63 4.73 0.70 5.87
N LEU A 64 5.86 0.24 5.36
CA LEU A 64 6.50 -1.02 5.72
C LEU A 64 7.85 -0.72 6.36
N HIS A 65 8.04 -1.20 7.59
CA HIS A 65 9.27 -1.00 8.35
C HIS A 65 10.10 -2.27 8.38
N PHE A 66 11.38 -2.13 8.05
CA PHE A 66 12.32 -3.23 8.05
C PHE A 66 13.60 -2.87 8.81
N TYR A 67 13.90 -3.68 9.82
CA TYR A 67 15.13 -3.65 10.58
C TYR A 67 15.65 -5.08 10.68
N PRO A 68 16.61 -5.48 9.83
CA PRO A 68 17.18 -6.82 9.90
C PRO A 68 18.04 -6.94 11.16
N PHE A 69 17.74 -7.94 11.98
CA PHE A 69 18.55 -8.34 13.13
C PHE A 69 18.85 -9.83 13.08
N SER A 70 19.86 -10.27 13.82
CA SER A 70 20.16 -11.69 13.99
C SER A 70 19.59 -12.18 15.31
N ALA A 71 18.79 -13.25 15.26
CA ALA A 71 18.23 -13.89 16.44
C ALA A 71 18.40 -15.41 16.34
N GLN A 72 19.19 -15.99 17.25
CA GLN A 72 19.47 -17.42 17.43
C GLN A 72 19.64 -18.24 16.13
N ARG A 73 18.53 -18.64 15.49
CA ARG A 73 18.47 -19.54 14.32
C ARG A 73 18.31 -18.81 12.98
N TYR A 74 18.05 -17.51 12.99
CA TYR A 74 17.74 -16.74 11.79
C TYR A 74 18.57 -15.47 11.72
N ASN A 75 19.04 -15.19 10.51
CA ASN A 75 19.68 -13.94 10.19
C ASN A 75 18.76 -13.19 9.23
N LEU A 76 17.98 -12.21 9.71
CA LEU A 76 17.02 -11.48 8.86
C LEU A 76 17.69 -10.78 7.67
N SER A 77 18.99 -10.50 7.75
CA SER A 77 19.76 -9.96 6.64
C SER A 77 19.88 -10.90 5.43
N SER A 78 19.63 -12.20 5.61
CA SER A 78 19.60 -13.19 4.52
C SER A 78 18.23 -13.36 3.87
N ALA A 79 17.21 -12.63 4.32
CA ALA A 79 15.87 -12.69 3.74
C ALA A 79 15.88 -12.14 2.31
N GLN A 80 15.18 -12.84 1.42
CA GLN A 80 14.89 -12.39 0.06
C GLN A 80 13.43 -12.69 -0.28
N PHE A 81 12.63 -11.65 -0.55
CA PHE A 81 11.19 -11.81 -0.72
C PHE A 81 10.56 -10.71 -1.58
N HIS A 82 9.32 -10.96 -1.98
CA HIS A 82 8.45 -10.02 -2.67
C HIS A 82 7.37 -9.50 -1.72
N VAL A 83 6.86 -8.30 -2.00
CA VAL A 83 5.68 -7.77 -1.34
C VAL A 83 4.67 -7.33 -2.39
N THR A 84 3.43 -7.79 -2.25
CA THR A 84 2.33 -7.41 -3.15
C THR A 84 1.15 -6.86 -2.38
N ALA A 85 0.47 -5.87 -2.95
CA ALA A 85 -0.67 -5.17 -2.33
C ALA A 85 -1.65 -4.73 -3.41
N SER A 86 -2.93 -5.09 -3.28
CA SER A 86 -4.01 -4.62 -4.18
C SER A 86 -3.72 -4.77 -5.68
N GLY A 87 -3.12 -5.90 -6.08
CA GLY A 87 -2.77 -6.14 -7.49
C GLY A 87 -1.51 -5.41 -7.96
N PHE A 88 -0.75 -4.79 -7.06
CA PHE A 88 0.55 -4.18 -7.34
C PHE A 88 1.70 -4.99 -6.70
N VAL A 89 2.86 -4.98 -7.36
CA VAL A 89 4.13 -5.45 -6.78
C VAL A 89 4.83 -4.24 -6.15
N LEU A 90 4.95 -4.22 -4.84
CA LEU A 90 5.57 -3.12 -4.09
C LEU A 90 7.09 -3.28 -3.95
N LEU A 91 7.54 -4.53 -3.80
CA LEU A 91 8.93 -4.94 -3.63
C LEU A 91 9.17 -6.25 -4.37
N LYS A 92 10.31 -6.38 -5.04
CA LYS A 92 10.68 -7.60 -5.76
C LYS A 92 12.11 -7.99 -5.42
N ASP A 93 12.33 -9.28 -5.12
CA ASP A 93 13.67 -9.81 -4.80
C ASP A 93 14.36 -8.99 -3.68
N PHE A 94 13.56 -8.42 -2.79
CA PHE A 94 14.01 -7.44 -1.80
C PHE A 94 14.89 -8.13 -0.78
N SER A 95 16.10 -7.58 -0.59
CA SER A 95 17.12 -8.13 0.30
C SER A 95 17.98 -7.02 0.90
N PHE A 96 18.64 -7.33 2.01
CA PHE A 96 19.41 -6.35 2.80
C PHE A 96 20.92 -6.39 2.55
N GLY A 97 21.38 -7.19 1.56
CA GLY A 97 22.80 -7.52 1.37
C GLY A 97 23.40 -7.38 -0.03
N THR A 98 22.65 -6.93 -1.05
CA THR A 98 23.11 -6.99 -2.46
C THR A 98 23.08 -5.69 -3.26
N ARG A 99 22.43 -4.62 -2.78
CA ARG A 99 22.63 -3.28 -3.37
C ARG A 99 23.79 -2.61 -2.66
N GLY A 100 24.81 -2.19 -3.41
CA GLY A 100 26.03 -1.52 -2.94
C GLY A 100 25.82 -0.16 -2.25
N ASP A 101 24.62 0.08 -1.72
CA ASP A 101 24.30 1.23 -0.91
C ASP A 101 24.28 0.77 0.54
N SER A 102 25.00 1.51 1.37
CA SER A 102 24.81 1.51 2.82
C SER A 102 23.42 2.04 3.15
N ALA A 103 22.37 1.32 2.76
CA ALA A 103 21.00 1.72 3.00
C ALA A 103 20.83 1.80 4.52
N ALA A 104 20.71 3.04 5.01
CA ALA A 104 20.64 3.33 6.43
C ALA A 104 19.52 2.49 7.04
N LEU A 105 19.87 1.65 8.01
CA LEU A 105 18.91 0.91 8.81
C LEU A 105 18.37 1.82 9.92
N PRO A 106 17.07 1.74 10.27
CA PRO A 106 16.01 0.93 9.64
C PRO A 106 15.59 1.45 8.26
N GLN A 107 15.12 0.55 7.40
CA GLN A 107 14.51 0.91 6.11
C GLN A 107 13.00 1.11 6.25
N LEU A 108 12.53 2.28 5.83
CA LEU A 108 11.11 2.61 5.69
C LEU A 108 10.74 2.62 4.21
N LYS A 109 9.70 1.88 3.83
CA LYS A 109 9.08 1.98 2.50
C LYS A 109 7.69 2.58 2.64
N GLU A 110 7.44 3.68 1.94
CA GLU A 110 6.18 4.41 2.00
C GLU A 110 5.51 4.42 0.62
N TYR A 111 4.22 4.07 0.61
CA TYR A 111 3.41 3.96 -0.60
C TYR A 111 2.06 4.67 -0.43
N LEU A 112 1.55 5.25 -1.50
CA LEU A 112 0.15 5.68 -1.61
C LEU A 112 -0.56 4.70 -2.54
N VAL A 113 -1.62 4.08 -2.04
CA VAL A 113 -2.43 3.11 -2.77
C VAL A 113 -3.89 3.48 -2.64
N ASN A 114 -4.63 3.46 -3.75
CA ASN A 114 -6.07 3.68 -3.72
C ASN A 114 -6.77 2.34 -3.45
N LEU A 115 -7.58 2.29 -2.40
CA LEU A 115 -8.23 1.07 -1.92
C LEU A 115 -9.75 1.27 -1.93
N ASP A 116 -10.47 0.23 -2.35
CA ASP A 116 -11.90 0.14 -2.11
C ASP A 116 -12.19 -0.23 -0.65
N SER A 117 -13.41 0.08 -0.18
CA SER A 117 -13.88 -0.39 1.11
C SER A 117 -13.97 -1.92 1.13
N GLY A 118 -13.53 -2.55 2.22
CA GLY A 118 -13.53 -4.00 2.37
C GLY A 118 -12.16 -4.55 2.69
N LYS A 119 -11.87 -5.76 2.20
CA LYS A 119 -10.65 -6.49 2.57
C LYS A 119 -9.47 -6.06 1.70
N PHE A 120 -8.50 -5.37 2.30
CA PHE A 120 -7.18 -5.12 1.74
C PHE A 120 -6.23 -6.26 2.11
N VAL A 121 -5.48 -6.80 1.16
CA VAL A 121 -4.54 -7.90 1.39
C VAL A 121 -3.13 -7.49 0.99
N LEU A 122 -2.21 -7.67 1.93
CA LEU A 122 -0.77 -7.50 1.76
C LEU A 122 -0.11 -8.88 1.85
N ALA A 123 0.57 -9.32 0.80
CA ALA A 123 1.22 -10.63 0.77
C ALA A 123 2.75 -10.51 0.71
N PHE A 124 3.41 -11.30 1.55
CA PHE A 124 4.84 -11.44 1.66
C PHE A 124 5.22 -12.83 1.16
N VAL A 125 5.99 -12.88 0.08
CA VAL A 125 6.25 -14.12 -0.66
C VAL A 125 7.76 -14.34 -0.70
N PRO A 126 8.31 -15.36 -0.03
CA PRO A 126 9.72 -15.71 -0.16
C PRO A 126 10.10 -15.89 -1.64
N ALA A 127 11.27 -15.39 -2.04
CA ALA A 127 11.71 -15.47 -3.43
C ALA A 127 11.95 -16.92 -3.90
N ASP A 128 12.33 -17.80 -2.97
CA ASP A 128 12.46 -19.23 -3.19
C ASP A 128 12.24 -20.03 -1.89
N CYS A 129 12.21 -21.37 -2.00
CA CYS A 129 11.94 -22.29 -0.88
C CYS A 129 13.02 -22.28 0.23
N SER A 130 14.19 -21.71 -0.04
CA SER A 130 15.29 -21.59 0.93
C SER A 130 15.33 -20.23 1.63
N SER A 131 14.55 -19.27 1.13
CA SER A 131 14.41 -17.93 1.68
C SER A 131 13.17 -17.79 2.58
N PHE A 132 13.02 -16.62 3.18
CA PHE A 132 11.88 -16.23 4.00
C PHE A 132 11.61 -14.73 3.85
N ALA A 133 10.42 -14.30 4.29
CA ALA A 133 10.02 -12.90 4.34
C ALA A 133 9.90 -12.41 5.78
N PHE A 134 10.06 -11.11 6.00
CA PHE A 134 9.77 -10.51 7.30
C PHE A 134 9.33 -9.05 7.14
N VAL A 135 8.65 -8.54 8.16
CA VAL A 135 8.31 -7.13 8.32
C VAL A 135 8.26 -6.82 9.81
N ASN A 136 8.79 -5.68 10.23
CA ASN A 136 8.81 -5.31 11.66
C ASN A 136 7.55 -4.54 12.07
N ALA A 137 7.02 -3.71 11.17
CA ALA A 137 5.76 -3.00 11.37
C ALA A 137 5.10 -2.64 10.04
N ILE A 138 3.76 -2.57 10.06
CA ILE A 138 2.92 -2.14 8.94
C ILE A 138 2.02 -1.02 9.44
N GLU A 139 2.01 0.12 8.77
CA GLU A 139 1.01 1.17 8.98
C GLU A 139 0.11 1.26 7.75
N VAL A 140 -1.20 1.34 7.96
CA VAL A 140 -2.20 1.63 6.92
C VAL A 140 -3.05 2.80 7.40
N VAL A 141 -2.87 3.95 6.78
CA VAL A 141 -3.49 5.22 7.21
C VAL A 141 -4.34 5.77 6.08
N SER A 142 -5.62 6.01 6.32
CA SER A 142 -6.50 6.66 5.33
C SER A 142 -6.03 8.10 5.09
N ALA A 143 -5.79 8.44 3.82
CA ALA A 143 -5.47 9.80 3.44
C ALA A 143 -6.75 10.64 3.37
N PRO A 144 -6.68 11.94 3.72
CA PRO A 144 -7.81 12.83 3.51
C PRO A 144 -8.13 12.96 2.01
N GLU A 145 -9.40 13.22 1.71
CA GLU A 145 -9.82 13.52 0.35
C GLU A 145 -9.03 14.70 -0.22
N GLY A 146 -8.58 14.55 -1.48
CA GLY A 146 -7.80 15.58 -2.16
C GLY A 146 -6.31 15.61 -1.79
N LEU A 147 -5.79 14.71 -0.94
CA LEU A 147 -4.35 14.63 -0.69
C LEU A 147 -3.56 14.39 -1.99
N VAL A 148 -4.07 13.55 -2.88
CA VAL A 148 -3.52 13.29 -4.20
C VAL A 148 -4.61 13.61 -5.22
N ALA A 149 -4.35 14.59 -6.09
CA ALA A 149 -5.25 14.89 -7.19
C ALA A 149 -5.22 13.76 -8.22
N ASP A 150 -6.34 13.52 -8.90
CA ASP A 150 -6.39 12.49 -9.95
C ASP A 150 -5.75 12.96 -11.27
N ALA A 151 -5.40 14.24 -11.36
CA ALA A 151 -4.84 14.89 -12.53
C ALA A 151 -3.51 15.60 -12.21
N ALA A 152 -2.60 15.61 -13.18
CA ALA A 152 -1.31 16.31 -13.15
C ALA A 152 -0.91 16.79 -14.55
N ARG A 153 0.22 17.49 -14.64
CA ARG A 153 0.82 17.95 -15.90
C ARG A 153 1.87 16.96 -16.39
N LEU A 154 1.59 16.23 -17.48
CA LEU A 154 2.59 15.40 -18.16
C LEU A 154 3.59 16.31 -18.88
N VAL A 155 4.86 16.24 -18.48
CA VAL A 155 5.95 17.00 -19.07
C VAL A 155 6.65 16.14 -20.13
N ASN A 156 6.54 16.56 -21.38
CA ASN A 156 7.28 15.99 -22.51
C ASN A 156 8.31 16.99 -23.03
N PHE A 157 9.17 16.56 -23.97
CA PHE A 157 10.22 17.39 -24.55
C PHE A 157 9.70 18.69 -25.19
N ASP A 158 8.56 18.64 -25.87
CA ASP A 158 8.01 19.71 -26.70
C ASP A 158 6.72 20.35 -26.15
N LYS A 159 6.03 19.67 -25.22
CA LYS A 159 4.72 20.11 -24.74
C LYS A 159 4.42 19.61 -23.33
N VAL A 160 3.43 20.26 -22.72
CA VAL A 160 2.81 19.86 -21.45
C VAL A 160 1.37 19.46 -21.73
N GLU A 161 0.98 18.27 -21.27
CA GLU A 161 -0.36 17.70 -21.48
C GLU A 161 -1.01 17.35 -20.14
N ASN A 162 -2.32 17.11 -20.14
CA ASN A 162 -3.00 16.61 -18.95
C ASN A 162 -2.71 15.12 -18.76
N PHE A 163 -2.46 14.73 -17.52
CA PHE A 163 -2.30 13.34 -17.11
C PHE A 163 -3.35 13.00 -16.06
N ASP A 164 -4.35 12.20 -16.44
CA ASP A 164 -5.43 11.77 -15.55
C ASP A 164 -5.23 10.33 -15.05
N GLY A 165 -5.94 9.96 -13.99
CA GLY A 165 -5.98 8.59 -13.47
C GLY A 165 -4.82 8.25 -12.55
N ILE A 166 -4.24 9.24 -11.86
CA ILE A 166 -3.22 9.03 -10.81
C ILE A 166 -3.79 8.15 -9.70
N SER A 167 -5.06 8.30 -9.37
CA SER A 167 -5.76 7.48 -8.37
C SER A 167 -5.84 6.00 -8.72
N LYS A 168 -5.53 5.60 -9.97
CA LYS A 168 -5.45 4.19 -10.39
C LYS A 168 -4.05 3.61 -10.26
N GLN A 169 -3.07 4.43 -9.92
CA GLN A 169 -1.67 4.03 -9.80
C GLN A 169 -1.33 3.83 -8.31
N ALA A 170 -0.40 2.91 -8.05
CA ALA A 170 0.34 2.87 -6.80
C ALA A 170 1.55 3.81 -6.91
N LEU A 171 1.78 4.61 -5.87
CA LEU A 171 2.89 5.55 -5.79
C LEU A 171 3.84 5.12 -4.67
N GLN A 172 5.15 5.17 -4.89
CA GLN A 172 6.17 4.99 -3.86
C GLN A 172 6.85 6.34 -3.60
N THR A 173 6.78 6.85 -2.37
CA THR A 173 7.52 8.05 -1.99
C THR A 173 9.02 7.75 -1.95
N LEU A 174 9.82 8.45 -2.75
CA LEU A 174 11.28 8.34 -2.73
C LEU A 174 11.94 9.52 -2.02
N TYR A 175 11.45 10.72 -2.30
CA TYR A 175 11.99 11.95 -1.74
C TYR A 175 10.87 12.84 -1.20
N ARG A 176 11.13 13.44 -0.05
CA ARG A 176 10.26 14.44 0.58
C ARG A 176 11.13 15.51 1.22
N ILE A 177 11.18 16.67 0.60
CA ILE A 177 12.21 17.68 0.81
C ILE A 177 11.57 18.95 1.38
N ASN A 178 12.10 19.43 2.51
CA ASN A 178 11.82 20.76 3.03
C ASN A 178 12.87 21.74 2.49
N VAL A 179 12.48 22.65 1.60
CA VAL A 179 13.41 23.47 0.83
C VAL A 179 13.73 24.77 1.59
N GLY A 180 15.02 25.00 1.85
CA GLY A 180 15.47 26.14 2.67
C GLY A 180 15.09 26.04 4.16
N GLY A 181 14.49 24.91 4.57
CA GLY A 181 14.01 24.68 5.93
C GLY A 181 14.75 23.56 6.66
N PRO A 182 14.56 23.47 8.00
CA PRO A 182 15.11 22.38 8.79
C PRO A 182 14.37 21.06 8.54
N LYS A 183 14.93 19.96 9.05
CA LYS A 183 14.29 18.65 9.03
C LYS A 183 12.94 18.71 9.78
N VAL A 184 11.87 18.25 9.14
CA VAL A 184 10.57 18.03 9.78
C VAL A 184 10.45 16.55 10.10
N THR A 185 10.13 16.23 11.35
CA THR A 185 9.94 14.85 11.80
C THR A 185 8.46 14.52 11.86
N ALA A 186 8.13 13.23 11.97
CA ALA A 186 6.77 12.75 12.14
C ALA A 186 5.98 13.51 13.23
N PHE A 187 6.61 13.87 14.35
CA PHE A 187 5.95 14.61 15.45
C PHE A 187 5.47 16.01 15.06
N ASN A 188 6.09 16.60 14.04
CA ASN A 188 5.81 17.96 13.58
C ASN A 188 5.12 17.97 12.20
N ASP A 189 4.71 16.80 11.69
CA ASP A 189 3.98 16.64 10.44
C ASP A 189 2.57 16.12 10.74
N THR A 190 1.58 16.65 10.01
CA THR A 190 0.16 16.29 10.18
C THR A 190 -0.18 14.86 9.80
N PHE A 191 0.72 14.17 9.08
CA PHE A 191 0.53 12.81 8.59
C PHE A 191 1.75 11.92 8.92
N TRP A 192 2.49 12.29 9.96
CA TRP A 192 3.67 11.60 10.48
C TRP A 192 4.76 11.34 9.42
N ARG A 193 4.84 12.20 8.40
CA ARG A 193 5.87 12.13 7.36
C ARG A 193 7.16 12.79 7.85
N ASN A 194 8.27 12.37 7.26
CA ASN A 194 9.56 13.02 7.46
C ASN A 194 9.93 13.85 6.22
N TRP A 195 10.30 15.11 6.43
CA TRP A 195 10.83 15.98 5.38
C TRP A 195 12.29 16.28 5.66
N VAL A 196 13.16 16.01 4.68
CA VAL A 196 14.62 16.23 4.82
C VAL A 196 15.02 17.57 4.19
N PRO A 197 16.05 18.26 4.72
CA PRO A 197 16.55 19.48 4.10
C PRO A 197 17.05 19.26 2.66
N ASP A 198 16.97 20.30 1.83
CA ASP A 198 17.31 20.22 0.40
C ASP A 198 18.82 20.24 0.08
N SER A 199 19.66 20.54 1.07
CA SER A 199 21.11 20.74 0.89
C SER A 199 21.86 19.54 0.29
N GLY A 200 21.35 18.32 0.47
CA GLY A 200 21.94 17.11 -0.11
C GLY A 200 21.62 16.89 -1.59
N TYR A 201 20.67 17.66 -2.14
CA TYR A 201 20.14 17.50 -3.50
C TYR A 201 20.35 18.73 -4.37
N LEU A 202 20.53 19.90 -3.76
CA LEU A 202 20.80 21.15 -4.44
C LEU A 202 22.16 21.10 -5.15
N VAL A 203 22.16 21.28 -6.47
CA VAL A 203 23.37 21.49 -7.27
C VAL A 203 23.88 22.89 -6.96
N LEU A 204 24.97 22.95 -6.19
CA LEU A 204 25.69 24.14 -5.72
C LEU A 204 25.29 25.45 -6.43
N ASN A 205 24.54 26.30 -5.71
CA ASN A 205 24.27 27.67 -6.13
C ASN A 205 24.62 28.64 -4.99
N SER A 206 25.79 29.26 -5.10
CA SER A 206 26.31 30.26 -4.15
C SER A 206 25.49 31.56 -4.08
N ALA A 207 24.55 31.77 -5.01
CA ALA A 207 23.67 32.93 -5.04
C ALA A 207 22.28 32.66 -4.44
N SER A 208 21.95 31.40 -4.08
CA SER A 208 20.67 31.08 -3.45
C SER A 208 20.65 31.50 -1.97
N LYS A 209 19.46 31.82 -1.47
CA LYS A 209 19.23 32.25 -0.08
C LYS A 209 18.05 31.49 0.52
N ASP A 210 18.21 31.11 1.78
CA ASP A 210 17.13 30.56 2.58
C ASP A 210 16.26 31.70 3.11
N VAL A 211 14.95 31.50 3.11
CA VAL A 211 13.95 32.42 3.63
C VAL A 211 13.14 31.69 4.68
N ILE A 212 13.03 32.28 5.87
CA ILE A 212 12.22 31.76 6.96
C ILE A 212 11.18 32.82 7.31
N PHE A 213 9.93 32.39 7.39
CA PHE A 213 8.78 33.24 7.66
C PHE A 213 8.16 32.91 9.01
N SER A 214 8.13 33.90 9.89
CA SER A 214 7.53 33.76 11.23
C SER A 214 6.05 34.15 11.28
N GLY A 215 5.48 34.58 10.15
CA GLY A 215 4.08 34.98 10.07
C GLY A 215 3.14 33.79 9.95
N LYS A 216 1.84 34.09 9.88
CA LYS A 216 0.80 33.09 9.74
C LYS A 216 0.68 32.65 8.28
N ILE A 217 0.74 31.34 8.04
CA ILE A 217 0.42 30.75 6.74
C ILE A 217 -1.10 30.79 6.49
N MET A 218 -1.49 31.34 5.34
CA MET A 218 -2.86 31.67 4.97
C MET A 218 -3.52 30.57 4.16
N TYR A 219 -3.76 29.42 4.79
CA TYR A 219 -4.50 28.31 4.17
C TYR A 219 -5.90 28.75 3.71
N GLN A 220 -6.22 28.50 2.45
CA GLN A 220 -7.50 28.85 1.84
C GLN A 220 -8.45 27.67 1.75
N LYS A 221 -9.75 27.98 1.74
CA LYS A 221 -10.78 26.99 1.44
C LYS A 221 -10.61 26.51 0.00
N PHE A 222 -10.52 25.19 -0.20
CA PHE A 222 -10.25 24.54 -1.49
C PHE A 222 -8.82 24.72 -2.05
N GLY A 223 -7.92 25.33 -1.29
CA GLY A 223 -6.47 25.35 -1.60
C GLY A 223 -5.74 24.15 -0.98
N ALA A 224 -4.41 24.19 -1.02
CA ALA A 224 -3.59 23.20 -0.31
C ALA A 224 -3.91 23.23 1.19
N SER A 225 -4.11 22.07 1.81
CA SER A 225 -4.41 21.95 3.24
C SER A 225 -3.15 21.68 4.08
N ARG A 226 -3.29 21.69 5.41
CA ARG A 226 -2.18 21.35 6.32
C ARG A 226 -1.76 19.89 6.18
N GLU A 227 -2.69 19.03 5.79
CA GLU A 227 -2.44 17.62 5.51
C GLU A 227 -1.60 17.43 4.23
N VAL A 228 -1.75 18.31 3.24
CA VAL A 228 -0.89 18.30 2.04
C VAL A 228 0.56 18.54 2.43
N ALA A 229 0.85 19.61 3.17
CA ALA A 229 2.14 19.80 3.83
C ALA A 229 2.00 20.74 5.05
N PRO A 230 2.80 20.52 6.11
CA PRO A 230 2.68 21.28 7.35
C PRO A 230 3.24 22.69 7.20
N ASP A 231 2.92 23.58 8.14
CA ASP A 231 3.42 24.96 8.20
C ASP A 231 4.95 25.01 8.12
N ASN A 232 5.63 24.03 8.71
CA ASN A 232 7.10 23.91 8.70
C ASN A 232 7.72 23.73 7.31
N VAL A 233 6.91 23.39 6.30
CA VAL A 233 7.33 23.35 4.90
C VAL A 233 7.05 24.71 4.25
N TYR A 234 5.84 25.24 4.41
CA TYR A 234 5.45 26.50 3.77
C TYR A 234 6.00 27.76 4.44
N ASN A 235 6.56 27.67 5.66
CA ASN A 235 7.22 28.76 6.36
C ASN A 235 8.71 28.87 6.04
N SER A 236 9.25 27.95 5.24
CA SER A 236 10.60 28.02 4.70
C SER A 236 10.57 27.99 3.18
N ALA A 237 11.57 28.61 2.56
CA ALA A 237 11.79 28.54 1.13
C ALA A 237 13.26 28.74 0.80
N ARG A 238 13.66 28.28 -0.39
CA ARG A 238 14.89 28.73 -1.05
C ARG A 238 14.53 29.67 -2.19
N THR A 239 15.26 30.78 -2.28
CA THR A 239 15.11 31.78 -3.34
C THR A 239 16.43 32.05 -4.05
N SER A 240 16.37 32.51 -5.28
CA SER A 240 17.56 32.93 -6.04
C SER A 240 17.16 33.91 -7.13
N ARG A 241 18.11 34.71 -7.62
CA ARG A 241 17.96 35.52 -8.84
C ARG A 241 18.26 34.75 -10.12
N SER A 242 18.81 33.54 -9.98
CA SER A 242 19.24 32.66 -11.07
C SER A 242 18.70 31.26 -10.86
N ASN A 243 18.85 30.39 -11.85
CA ASN A 243 18.37 29.01 -11.79
C ASN A 243 18.87 28.28 -10.54
N MET A 244 17.94 27.69 -9.79
CA MET A 244 18.20 26.74 -8.73
C MET A 244 17.88 25.35 -9.27
N THR A 245 18.77 24.42 -9.01
CA THR A 245 18.72 23.09 -9.61
C THR A 245 18.86 22.04 -8.52
N TRP A 246 17.96 21.06 -8.50
CA TRP A 246 18.03 19.89 -7.63
C TRP A 246 18.16 18.62 -8.46
N ASN A 247 19.01 17.69 -8.01
CA ASN A 247 19.24 16.40 -8.64
C ASN A 247 18.87 15.25 -7.72
N PHE A 248 18.21 14.25 -8.29
CA PHE A 248 17.73 13.07 -7.58
C PHE A 248 18.06 11.81 -8.37
N ALA A 249 18.73 10.85 -7.72
CA ALA A 249 18.90 9.52 -8.28
C ALA A 249 17.55 8.77 -8.22
N VAL A 250 17.11 8.23 -9.34
CA VAL A 250 15.82 7.52 -9.43
C VAL A 250 15.98 6.27 -10.29
N ASP A 251 15.08 5.29 -10.14
CA ASP A 251 15.13 4.10 -10.97
C ASP A 251 14.71 4.43 -12.42
N PRO A 252 15.48 4.01 -13.44
CA PRO A 252 15.13 4.24 -14.83
C PRO A 252 13.90 3.43 -15.27
N GLY A 253 13.19 3.88 -16.30
CA GLY A 253 12.07 3.14 -16.90
C GLY A 253 10.74 3.28 -16.13
N TYR A 254 10.66 4.27 -15.24
CA TYR A 254 9.46 4.59 -14.48
C TYR A 254 9.01 6.02 -14.76
N LYS A 255 7.70 6.24 -14.60
CA LYS A 255 7.14 7.58 -14.47
C LYS A 255 7.21 8.04 -13.02
N TYR A 256 7.37 9.34 -12.83
CA TYR A 256 7.46 9.97 -11.52
C TYR A 256 6.45 11.10 -11.41
N LEU A 257 5.67 11.08 -10.33
CA LEU A 257 4.87 12.21 -9.88
C LEU A 257 5.76 13.11 -9.03
N ILE A 258 5.89 14.36 -9.44
CA ILE A 258 6.70 15.38 -8.80
C ILE A 258 5.76 16.47 -8.31
N ARG A 259 5.62 16.57 -7.00
CA ARG A 259 4.82 17.62 -6.35
C ARG A 259 5.73 18.73 -5.87
N MET A 260 5.52 19.93 -6.38
CA MET A 260 6.25 21.12 -5.97
C MET A 260 5.36 21.98 -5.08
N HIS A 261 5.85 22.36 -3.90
CA HIS A 261 5.13 23.16 -2.92
C HIS A 261 5.59 24.61 -2.97
N PHE A 262 4.63 25.53 -3.03
CA PHE A 262 4.85 26.96 -3.15
C PHE A 262 4.04 27.73 -2.10
N CYS A 263 4.63 28.77 -1.55
CA CYS A 263 4.01 29.72 -0.65
C CYS A 263 4.88 30.97 -0.70
N ASP A 264 4.35 32.06 -1.29
CA ASP A 264 5.13 33.28 -1.42
C ASP A 264 5.26 33.98 -0.07
N ILE A 265 6.41 33.73 0.55
CA ILE A 265 6.84 34.28 1.85
C ILE A 265 7.99 35.27 1.69
N ALA A 266 8.40 35.58 0.46
CA ALA A 266 9.59 36.37 0.17
C ALA A 266 9.27 37.71 -0.51
N SER A 267 8.19 37.78 -1.29
CA SER A 267 7.76 39.02 -1.95
C SER A 267 7.19 40.03 -0.95
N LEU A 268 7.37 41.32 -1.24
CA LEU A 268 6.80 42.40 -0.42
C LEU A 268 5.36 42.72 -0.84
N ALA A 269 5.02 42.43 -2.09
CA ALA A 269 3.68 42.60 -2.65
C ALA A 269 3.31 41.44 -3.59
N LEU A 270 2.03 41.35 -3.90
CA LEU A 270 1.51 40.44 -4.93
C LEU A 270 2.09 40.79 -6.31
N ASN A 271 2.16 39.79 -7.19
CA ASN A 271 2.54 39.95 -8.60
C ASN A 271 3.98 40.46 -8.78
N GLU A 272 4.89 40.13 -7.84
CA GLU A 272 6.31 40.49 -7.92
C GLU A 272 7.23 39.33 -8.31
N LEU A 273 6.72 38.10 -8.30
CA LEU A 273 7.48 36.87 -8.45
C LEU A 273 6.90 36.02 -9.58
N TYR A 274 7.54 36.12 -10.74
CA TYR A 274 7.29 35.26 -11.91
C TYR A 274 8.51 34.37 -12.12
N PHE A 275 8.29 33.08 -12.35
CA PHE A 275 9.38 32.15 -12.61
C PHE A 275 8.96 30.99 -13.50
N ASP A 276 9.96 30.35 -14.08
CA ASP A 276 9.79 29.18 -14.93
C ASP A 276 10.24 27.93 -14.16
N ILE A 277 9.54 26.83 -14.39
CA ILE A 277 9.83 25.50 -13.85
C ILE A 277 10.25 24.61 -15.01
N TYR A 278 11.39 23.93 -14.86
CA TYR A 278 11.86 22.92 -15.79
C TYR A 278 12.07 21.59 -15.08
N ILE A 279 11.66 20.50 -15.72
CA ILE A 279 11.87 19.15 -15.21
C ILE A 279 12.60 18.35 -16.28
N ASN A 280 13.75 17.80 -15.92
CA ASN A 280 14.65 17.07 -16.80
C ASN A 280 15.03 17.84 -18.08
N GLY A 281 15.22 19.16 -17.95
CA GLY A 281 15.53 20.06 -19.06
C GLY A 281 14.34 20.49 -19.92
N TYR A 282 13.14 19.97 -19.64
CA TYR A 282 11.92 20.31 -20.37
C TYR A 282 11.11 21.37 -19.63
N SER A 283 10.48 22.28 -20.38
CA SER A 283 9.66 23.36 -19.83
C SER A 283 8.36 22.80 -19.25
N ALA A 284 8.23 22.82 -17.92
CA ALA A 284 7.08 22.25 -17.21
C ALA A 284 5.99 23.29 -16.89
N TYR A 285 6.40 24.52 -16.54
CA TYR A 285 5.48 25.64 -16.30
C TYR A 285 6.22 26.95 -16.60
N GLN A 286 5.69 27.77 -17.51
CA GLN A 286 6.24 29.10 -17.80
C GLN A 286 5.45 30.21 -17.13
N ASN A 287 6.16 31.27 -16.72
CA ASN A 287 5.61 32.49 -16.14
C ASN A 287 4.70 32.21 -14.94
N PHE A 288 5.06 31.23 -14.12
CA PHE A 288 4.27 30.87 -12.97
C PHE A 288 4.27 32.01 -11.94
N ASP A 289 3.08 32.40 -11.52
CA ASP A 289 2.83 33.42 -10.49
C ASP A 289 2.03 32.78 -9.36
N ILE A 290 2.65 32.76 -8.18
CA ILE A 290 2.02 32.19 -6.97
C ILE A 290 0.81 33.05 -6.55
N SER A 291 0.84 34.36 -6.82
CA SER A 291 -0.24 35.29 -6.49
C SER A 291 -1.54 34.90 -7.22
N ASP A 292 -1.43 34.61 -8.51
CA ASP A 292 -2.57 34.16 -9.32
C ASP A 292 -3.05 32.78 -8.88
N ALA A 293 -2.13 31.84 -8.65
CA ALA A 293 -2.46 30.49 -8.22
C ALA A 293 -3.18 30.44 -6.86
N THR A 294 -2.97 31.45 -6.02
CA THR A 294 -3.51 31.55 -4.66
C THR A 294 -4.63 32.57 -4.51
N GLY A 295 -5.22 33.03 -5.62
CA GLY A 295 -6.36 33.97 -5.56
C GLY A 295 -5.99 35.32 -4.92
N GLN A 296 -4.77 35.80 -5.18
CA GLN A 296 -4.24 37.09 -4.77
C GLN A 296 -4.06 37.23 -3.24
N VAL A 297 -3.50 36.20 -2.61
CA VAL A 297 -3.19 36.19 -1.16
C VAL A 297 -1.75 35.74 -0.90
N LEU A 298 -0.93 36.62 -0.33
CA LEU A 298 0.44 36.29 0.08
C LEU A 298 0.46 35.27 1.23
N ALA A 299 1.59 34.57 1.36
CA ALA A 299 1.78 33.49 2.34
C ALA A 299 0.66 32.41 2.30
N SER A 300 0.00 32.26 1.15
CA SER A 300 -0.99 31.21 0.90
C SER A 300 -0.30 30.01 0.24
N PRO A 301 -0.44 28.80 0.79
CA PRO A 301 0.09 27.59 0.18
C PRO A 301 -0.58 27.20 -1.14
N HIS A 302 0.23 26.66 -2.05
CA HIS A 302 -0.16 26.05 -3.30
C HIS A 302 0.78 24.87 -3.61
N TYR A 303 0.31 23.90 -4.39
CA TYR A 303 1.20 22.88 -4.96
C TYR A 303 0.84 22.63 -6.43
N GLU A 304 1.84 22.22 -7.21
CA GLU A 304 1.64 21.75 -8.58
C GLU A 304 2.20 20.35 -8.73
N ASP A 305 1.43 19.49 -9.38
CA ASP A 305 1.77 18.10 -9.66
C ASP A 305 2.18 17.95 -11.13
N PHE A 306 3.37 17.40 -11.34
CA PHE A 306 3.93 17.09 -12.65
C PHE A 306 4.18 15.59 -12.77
N VAL A 307 4.01 15.04 -13.96
CA VAL A 307 4.40 13.67 -14.29
C VAL A 307 5.49 13.73 -15.35
N ILE A 308 6.57 12.99 -15.16
CA ILE A 308 7.61 12.83 -16.17
C ILE A 308 8.03 11.37 -16.31
N ASP A 309 8.33 10.98 -17.56
CA ASP A 309 8.92 9.69 -17.87
C ASP A 309 10.45 9.79 -17.77
N VAL A 310 11.06 9.02 -16.87
CA VAL A 310 12.51 9.02 -16.70
C VAL A 310 13.10 7.87 -17.49
N GLY A 311 13.88 8.23 -18.51
CA GLY A 311 14.60 7.30 -19.36
C GLY A 311 15.74 6.54 -18.65
N SER A 312 16.65 5.98 -19.44
CA SER A 312 17.62 4.98 -18.99
C SER A 312 18.73 5.48 -18.05
N LEU A 313 18.91 6.79 -17.87
CA LEU A 313 20.01 7.36 -17.09
C LEU A 313 19.76 7.38 -15.57
N GLY A 314 18.51 7.19 -15.11
CA GLY A 314 18.20 7.08 -13.68
C GLY A 314 18.50 8.35 -12.86
N ASN A 315 18.41 9.53 -13.48
CA ASN A 315 18.58 10.80 -12.80
C ASN A 315 17.42 11.74 -13.15
N LEU A 316 16.86 12.40 -12.14
CA LEU A 316 15.80 13.38 -12.26
C LEU A 316 16.33 14.74 -11.83
N ASN A 317 16.12 15.72 -12.70
CA ASN A 317 16.55 17.09 -12.49
C ASN A 317 15.33 18.02 -12.39
N VAL A 318 15.30 18.89 -11.37
CA VAL A 318 14.26 19.92 -11.20
C VAL A 318 14.93 21.28 -11.16
N VAL A 319 14.45 22.23 -11.95
CA VAL A 319 14.99 23.59 -12.03
C VAL A 319 13.88 24.61 -11.83
N VAL A 320 14.16 25.61 -11.00
CA VAL A 320 13.33 26.80 -10.82
C VAL A 320 14.19 28.01 -11.12
N GLY A 321 13.76 28.90 -12.02
CA GLY A 321 14.56 30.04 -12.45
C GLY A 321 13.74 31.22 -13.00
N PRO A 322 14.37 32.39 -13.20
CA PRO A 322 13.66 33.60 -13.61
C PRO A 322 12.93 33.41 -14.94
N SER A 323 11.70 33.89 -14.98
CA SER A 323 10.94 34.09 -16.21
C SER A 323 11.50 35.30 -16.97
N LYS A 324 11.17 35.39 -18.26
CA LYS A 324 11.41 36.60 -19.05
C LYS A 324 10.64 37.83 -18.55
N LEU A 325 9.58 37.63 -17.76
CA LEU A 325 8.80 38.69 -17.14
C LEU A 325 9.43 39.22 -15.84
N THR A 326 10.41 38.50 -15.29
CA THR A 326 11.05 38.86 -14.02
C THR A 326 12.02 40.03 -14.23
N ASP A 327 11.90 41.06 -13.38
CA ASP A 327 12.94 42.09 -13.27
C ASP A 327 14.25 41.47 -12.76
N PRO A 328 15.39 41.62 -13.45
CA PRO A 328 16.68 41.03 -13.04
C PRO A 328 17.17 41.41 -11.63
N SER A 329 16.65 42.50 -11.05
CA SER A 329 16.97 42.93 -9.69
C SER A 329 16.14 42.24 -8.61
N LYS A 330 15.02 41.60 -8.99
CA LYS A 330 14.08 40.89 -8.10
C LYS A 330 14.44 39.41 -7.93
N ILE A 331 13.64 38.71 -7.13
CA ILE A 331 13.75 37.27 -6.94
C ILE A 331 13.37 36.58 -8.26
N GLY A 332 14.23 35.67 -8.72
CA GLY A 332 14.05 34.89 -9.94
C GLY A 332 13.29 33.59 -9.75
N GLY A 333 13.11 33.11 -8.53
CA GLY A 333 12.34 31.90 -8.27
C GLY A 333 12.33 31.53 -6.81
N LEU A 334 11.34 30.72 -6.43
CA LEU A 334 11.09 30.30 -5.05
C LEU A 334 10.57 28.87 -5.04
N LEU A 335 11.01 28.08 -4.05
CA LEU A 335 10.46 26.75 -3.77
C LEU A 335 10.44 26.50 -2.25
N ASN A 336 9.33 25.97 -1.72
CA ASN A 336 9.16 25.68 -0.29
C ASN A 336 9.34 24.19 0.04
N GLY A 337 8.92 23.31 -0.87
CA GLY A 337 8.99 21.87 -0.67
C GLY A 337 8.92 21.08 -1.96
N LEU A 338 9.34 19.82 -1.92
CA LEU A 338 9.33 18.93 -3.07
C LEU A 338 9.06 17.49 -2.63
N GLU A 339 8.11 16.82 -3.26
CA GLU A 339 7.91 15.37 -3.13
C GLU A 339 8.11 14.69 -4.48
N ILE A 340 8.81 13.57 -4.49
CA ILE A 340 9.03 12.75 -5.69
C ILE A 340 8.54 11.33 -5.39
N MET A 341 7.57 10.89 -6.17
CA MET A 341 6.89 9.63 -6.02
C MET A 341 7.01 8.81 -7.30
N LYS A 342 7.58 7.61 -7.22
CA LYS A 342 7.62 6.67 -8.34
C LYS A 342 6.23 6.11 -8.58
N MET A 343 5.79 6.07 -9.83
CA MET A 343 4.51 5.46 -10.24
C MET A 343 4.76 4.02 -10.67
N ASN A 344 3.81 3.11 -10.43
CA ASN A 344 3.94 1.76 -10.95
C ASN A 344 4.05 1.75 -12.48
N ASN A 345 4.79 0.78 -13.01
CA ASN A 345 4.89 0.58 -14.45
C ASN A 345 3.62 -0.09 -15.00
N THR A 346 3.63 -0.37 -16.31
CA THR A 346 2.53 -1.04 -17.04
C THR A 346 2.23 -2.45 -16.55
N PHE A 347 3.15 -3.10 -15.82
CA PHE A 347 2.95 -4.40 -15.18
C PHE A 347 2.33 -4.30 -13.77
N GLY A 348 2.03 -3.10 -13.29
CA GLY A 348 1.58 -2.88 -11.91
C GLY A 348 2.69 -3.04 -10.88
N SER A 349 3.96 -2.91 -11.27
CA SER A 349 5.10 -3.07 -10.38
C SER A 349 5.79 -1.74 -10.07
N LEU A 350 6.27 -1.56 -8.84
CA LEU A 350 7.12 -0.46 -8.38
C LEU A 350 8.60 -0.86 -8.25
N ASP A 351 8.91 -2.14 -8.50
CA ASP A 351 10.25 -2.70 -8.31
C ASP A 351 10.52 -3.80 -9.37
N GLY A 352 11.05 -3.39 -10.53
CA GLY A 352 11.34 -4.23 -11.68
C GLY A 352 10.14 -4.58 -12.57
N GLU A 353 10.44 -5.22 -13.70
CA GLU A 353 9.44 -5.76 -14.63
C GLU A 353 8.99 -7.14 -14.12
N SER A 354 7.75 -7.23 -13.63
CA SER A 354 7.19 -8.53 -13.27
C SER A 354 5.67 -8.50 -13.17
N SER A 355 5.05 -9.55 -13.71
CA SER A 355 3.63 -9.86 -13.58
C SER A 355 3.35 -10.82 -12.42
N LEU A 356 4.15 -10.78 -11.33
CA LEU A 356 4.00 -11.68 -10.15
C LEU A 356 2.56 -11.78 -9.65
N VAL A 357 1.81 -10.67 -9.74
CA VAL A 357 0.38 -10.61 -9.39
C VAL A 357 -0.42 -11.65 -10.18
N PHE A 358 -0.24 -11.72 -11.51
CA PHE A 358 -0.88 -12.71 -12.36
C PHE A 358 -0.42 -14.14 -12.05
N ALA A 359 0.86 -14.31 -11.70
CA ALA A 359 1.40 -15.63 -11.36
C ALA A 359 0.80 -16.19 -10.05
N LEU A 360 0.67 -15.34 -9.02
CA LEU A 360 0.06 -15.68 -7.73
C LEU A 360 -1.44 -15.95 -7.86
N GLU A 361 -2.14 -15.19 -8.69
CA GLU A 361 -3.57 -15.38 -8.94
C GLU A 361 -3.85 -16.71 -9.68
N ASN A 362 -3.02 -17.04 -10.69
CA ASN A 362 -3.10 -18.32 -11.38
C ASN A 362 -2.71 -19.52 -10.49
N GLN A 363 -1.74 -19.37 -9.58
CA GLN A 363 -1.37 -20.40 -8.61
C GLN A 363 -2.54 -20.77 -7.69
N ARG A 364 -3.29 -19.76 -7.19
CA ARG A 364 -4.52 -20.00 -6.40
C ARG A 364 -5.61 -20.71 -7.20
N ALA A 365 -5.81 -20.34 -8.46
CA ALA A 365 -6.78 -21.01 -9.34
C ALA A 365 -6.36 -22.47 -9.66
N GLY A 366 -5.07 -22.72 -9.85
CA GLY A 366 -4.50 -24.05 -10.09
C GLY A 366 -4.67 -25.01 -8.91
N SER A 367 -4.54 -24.51 -7.68
CA SER A 367 -4.78 -25.29 -6.45
C SER A 367 -6.23 -25.80 -6.36
N PHE A 368 -7.20 -24.97 -6.74
CA PHE A 368 -8.62 -25.36 -6.78
C PHE A 368 -8.90 -26.43 -7.86
N ALA A 369 -8.26 -26.31 -9.03
CA ALA A 369 -8.37 -27.30 -10.10
C ALA A 369 -7.76 -28.66 -9.72
N GLY A 370 -6.68 -28.67 -8.91
CA GLY A 370 -6.07 -29.89 -8.38
C GLY A 370 -7.00 -30.66 -7.43
N ILE A 371 -7.71 -29.95 -6.55
CA ILE A 371 -8.67 -30.55 -5.61
C ILE A 371 -9.85 -31.19 -6.37
N VAL A 372 -10.38 -30.52 -7.40
CA VAL A 372 -11.49 -31.04 -8.21
C VAL A 372 -11.09 -32.31 -8.99
N ARG A 373 -9.86 -32.35 -9.54
CA ARG A 373 -9.34 -33.57 -10.22
C ARG A 373 -9.15 -34.73 -9.24
N SER A 374 -8.68 -34.45 -8.02
CA SER A 374 -8.52 -35.45 -6.97
C SER A 374 -9.87 -36.06 -6.53
N MET A 375 -10.90 -35.22 -6.36
CA MET A 375 -12.25 -35.68 -6.00
C MET A 375 -12.87 -36.57 -7.10
N ALA A 376 -12.68 -36.22 -8.38
CA ALA A 376 -13.17 -37.03 -9.50
C ALA A 376 -12.54 -38.43 -9.53
N CYS A 377 -11.24 -38.55 -9.25
CA CYS A 377 -10.56 -39.85 -9.13
C CYS A 377 -11.09 -40.68 -7.95
N TRP A 378 -11.43 -40.02 -6.83
CA TRP A 378 -11.97 -40.71 -5.66
C TRP A 378 -13.37 -41.27 -5.90
N PHE A 379 -14.26 -40.51 -6.57
CA PHE A 379 -15.56 -41.02 -6.99
C PHE A 379 -15.44 -42.18 -7.99
N GLY A 380 -14.48 -42.10 -8.92
CA GLY A 380 -14.14 -43.21 -9.83
C GLY A 380 -13.73 -44.49 -9.08
N PHE A 381 -12.87 -44.36 -8.08
CA PHE A 381 -12.44 -45.51 -7.26
C PHE A 381 -13.58 -46.10 -6.42
N MET A 382 -14.41 -45.25 -5.81
CA MET A 382 -15.55 -45.69 -5.01
C MET A 382 -16.58 -46.44 -5.87
N SER A 383 -16.91 -45.93 -7.05
CA SER A 383 -17.82 -46.63 -7.98
C SER A 383 -17.28 -48.00 -8.42
N LEU A 384 -15.99 -48.11 -8.74
CA LEU A 384 -15.38 -49.40 -9.10
C LEU A 384 -15.42 -50.40 -7.93
N SER A 385 -15.14 -49.93 -6.72
CA SER A 385 -15.16 -50.78 -5.52
C SER A 385 -16.56 -51.34 -5.22
N ILE A 386 -17.62 -50.57 -5.46
CA ILE A 386 -19.01 -51.00 -5.32
C ILE A 386 -19.35 -52.06 -6.37
N VAL A 387 -18.92 -51.88 -7.62
CA VAL A 387 -19.15 -52.88 -8.69
C VAL A 387 -18.44 -54.20 -8.37
N VAL A 388 -17.19 -54.16 -7.90
CA VAL A 388 -16.46 -55.36 -7.49
C VAL A 388 -17.15 -56.06 -6.32
N LEU A 389 -17.63 -55.31 -5.32
CA LEU A 389 -18.39 -55.86 -4.20
C LEU A 389 -19.68 -56.55 -4.68
N MET A 390 -20.43 -55.91 -5.58
CA MET A 390 -21.66 -56.48 -6.16
C MET A 390 -21.38 -57.76 -6.94
N LEU A 391 -20.31 -57.80 -7.72
CA LEU A 391 -19.90 -59.01 -8.45
C LEU A 391 -19.45 -60.13 -7.49
N ALA A 392 -18.73 -59.79 -6.42
CA ALA A 392 -18.33 -60.74 -5.40
C ALA A 392 -19.54 -61.32 -4.63
N LEU A 393 -20.54 -60.47 -4.31
CA LEU A 393 -21.78 -60.90 -3.68
C LEU A 393 -22.61 -61.79 -4.61
N ARG A 394 -22.71 -61.43 -5.90
CA ARG A 394 -23.40 -62.24 -6.92
C ARG A 394 -22.73 -63.59 -7.11
N TRP A 395 -21.41 -63.62 -7.23
CA TRP A 395 -20.65 -64.85 -7.33
C TRP A 395 -20.79 -65.74 -6.09
N ARG A 396 -20.87 -65.13 -4.90
CA ARG A 396 -21.11 -65.85 -3.64
C ARG A 396 -22.53 -66.39 -3.55
N ALA A 397 -23.51 -65.72 -4.15
CA ALA A 397 -24.88 -66.20 -4.26
C ALA A 397 -25.01 -67.37 -5.25
N GLU A 398 -24.32 -67.33 -6.39
CA GLU A 398 -24.30 -68.41 -7.39
C GLU A 398 -23.56 -69.67 -6.89
N ARG A 399 -22.60 -69.54 -5.96
CA ARG A 399 -21.94 -70.69 -5.32
C ARG A 399 -22.74 -71.34 -4.17
N ARG A 400 -23.90 -70.81 -3.79
CA ARG A 400 -24.79 -71.50 -2.86
C ARG A 400 -25.63 -72.50 -3.65
N GLU A 401 -25.14 -73.73 -3.73
CA GLU A 401 -25.93 -74.91 -4.10
C GLU A 401 -27.28 -74.90 -3.36
N PRO A 402 -28.42 -75.09 -4.04
CA PRO A 402 -29.71 -75.22 -3.37
C PRO A 402 -29.73 -76.51 -2.56
N LEU A 403 -29.79 -76.38 -1.23
CA LEU A 403 -30.01 -77.51 -0.32
C LEU A 403 -31.27 -78.27 -0.77
N ALA A 404 -31.06 -79.51 -1.21
CA ALA A 404 -32.09 -80.42 -1.67
C ALA A 404 -33.14 -80.66 -0.58
N TRP A 405 -34.41 -80.40 -0.90
CA TRP A 405 -35.55 -80.71 -0.06
C TRP A 405 -35.83 -82.21 -0.09
N SER A 406 -35.77 -82.87 1.06
CA SER A 406 -36.21 -84.24 1.26
C SER A 406 -37.74 -84.32 1.37
N ARG A 407 -38.32 -85.35 0.76
CA ARG A 407 -39.75 -85.72 0.87
C ARG A 407 -40.01 -86.44 2.19
N LEU A 408 -41.15 -86.15 2.83
CA LEU A 408 -41.84 -87.09 3.71
C LEU A 408 -43.36 -87.08 3.43
N PRO A 409 -44.06 -88.22 3.64
CA PRO A 409 -45.38 -88.49 3.07
C PRO A 409 -46.57 -88.17 3.99
N VAL A 410 -47.68 -87.83 3.32
CA VAL A 410 -49.11 -88.17 3.51
C VAL A 410 -49.61 -88.63 4.89
N ASP A 411 -50.61 -87.94 5.43
CA ASP A 411 -51.92 -88.58 5.70
C ASP A 411 -53.07 -87.58 5.88
N VAL A 412 -54.23 -88.01 5.37
CA VAL A 412 -55.53 -87.35 5.26
C VAL A 412 -56.39 -87.76 6.45
N LEU A 413 -57.12 -86.83 7.08
CA LEU A 413 -58.48 -87.11 7.56
C LEU A 413 -59.34 -85.84 7.70
N GLU A 414 -60.52 -85.95 7.09
CA GLU A 414 -61.68 -85.06 7.11
C GLU A 414 -62.31 -84.88 8.51
N SER A 415 -62.83 -83.68 8.79
CA SER A 415 -64.25 -83.46 9.16
C SER A 415 -64.55 -82.00 9.51
N GLU A 416 -65.68 -81.51 8.99
CA GLU A 416 -66.30 -80.22 9.26
C GLU A 416 -66.89 -80.10 10.68
N LEU A 417 -66.96 -78.87 11.23
CA LEU A 417 -68.21 -78.09 11.44
C LEU A 417 -68.05 -76.92 12.46
N VAL A 418 -68.16 -75.70 11.93
CA VAL A 418 -69.10 -74.61 12.31
C VAL A 418 -68.93 -73.75 13.61
N LYS A 419 -68.86 -72.41 13.35
CA LYS A 419 -69.23 -71.20 14.15
C LYS A 419 -68.35 -70.88 15.38
N ARG A 420 -67.90 -69.65 15.66
CA ARG A 420 -68.44 -68.28 15.43
C ARG A 420 -67.32 -67.23 15.72
N SER A 421 -67.33 -66.08 15.02
CA SER A 421 -66.54 -64.85 15.24
C SER A 421 -67.22 -63.92 16.30
N PRO A 422 -66.69 -62.73 16.74
CA PRO A 422 -65.66 -61.87 16.11
C PRO A 422 -64.63 -61.16 17.03
N LEU A 423 -63.77 -60.38 16.35
CA LEU A 423 -62.77 -59.33 16.73
C LEU A 423 -63.28 -58.33 17.81
N VAL A 424 -62.49 -57.48 18.50
CA VAL A 424 -61.49 -56.46 18.05
C VAL A 424 -60.64 -55.92 19.28
N PRO A 425 -59.77 -54.86 19.24
CA PRO A 425 -58.31 -55.04 19.33
C PRO A 425 -57.56 -54.07 20.31
N GLY A 426 -56.22 -54.17 20.33
CA GLY A 426 -55.35 -52.98 20.27
C GLY A 426 -54.48 -52.70 21.48
N LYS A 427 -53.17 -52.53 21.23
CA LYS A 427 -52.13 -51.72 21.95
C LYS A 427 -50.74 -52.30 21.68
N PHE A 428 -49.61 -51.58 21.62
CA PHE A 428 -49.23 -50.24 22.07
C PHE A 428 -48.02 -49.71 21.25
N VAL A 429 -47.84 -48.40 21.28
CA VAL A 429 -46.75 -47.57 20.74
C VAL A 429 -45.84 -47.13 21.89
N TYR A 430 -44.52 -47.23 21.64
CA TYR A 430 -43.35 -46.46 22.11
C TYR A 430 -43.12 -46.07 23.58
N PHE A 431 -41.87 -46.24 24.01
CA PHE A 431 -41.01 -45.17 24.50
C PHE A 431 -39.67 -45.21 23.77
#